data_AF-A0A2S8WPZ6-F1
#
_entry.id   AF-A0A2S8WPZ6-F1
#
_cell.length_a   1.000
_cell.length_b   1.000
_cell.length_c   1.000
_cell.angle_alpha   90.00
_cell.angle_beta   90.00
_cell.angle_gamma   90.00
#
_symmetry.space_group_name_H-M   'P 1'
#
loop_
_entity.id
_entity.type
_entity.pdbx_description
1 polymer ?
#
loop_
_entity_poly.entity_id
_entity_poly.type
_entity_poly.pdbx_seq_one_letter_code
_entity_poly.pdbx_strand_id
1 'polypeptide(L)'
;MSASELISIIQTLYGELRTSFSGDAGEASARKRAEKLTYTPSVPRSRNKARGDYRDKVHNMLLRTEELEDRPAISKLVARAFADQAKGGEPGEVALLEQLYACDEYIQQFSVVALVEDQIVGHVIATRGWLDGDVPLLGLGPIAVDPEFQGKGIGGALLNEIRDRAIAAGERGIILLGHTTYYPRFGYVPAIPAGIIPSDVSWGDHFMALQLGDKELPQGKFIYAAPFGV
;
A
#
# COMPACT_ATOMS: atom_id res chain seq x y z
N MET A 1 -5.54 -17.45 7.71
CA MET A 1 -6.49 -16.54 7.03
C MET A 1 -6.22 -16.66 5.54
N SER A 2 -7.19 -17.07 4.73
CA SER A 2 -6.99 -17.24 3.28
C SER A 2 -7.10 -15.90 2.55
N ALA A 3 -6.50 -15.78 1.35
CA ALA A 3 -6.66 -14.60 0.49
C ALA A 3 -8.14 -14.27 0.21
N SER A 4 -9.01 -15.29 0.17
CA SER A 4 -10.46 -15.14 0.08
C SER A 4 -11.11 -14.53 1.32
N GLU A 5 -10.55 -14.72 2.52
CA GLU A 5 -11.00 -14.05 3.74
C GLU A 5 -10.57 -12.57 3.75
N LEU A 6 -9.40 -12.25 3.19
CA LEU A 6 -8.89 -10.88 3.03
C LEU A 6 -9.76 -10.07 2.06
N ILE A 7 -10.16 -10.66 0.93
CA ILE A 7 -11.12 -10.05 -0.01
C ILE A 7 -12.51 -9.93 0.62
N SER A 8 -12.96 -10.95 1.36
CA SER A 8 -14.27 -10.93 2.05
C SER A 8 -14.33 -9.84 3.13
N ILE A 9 -13.24 -9.60 3.86
CA ILE A 9 -13.11 -8.50 4.82
C ILE A 9 -13.15 -7.15 4.09
N ILE A 10 -12.41 -7.00 2.98
CA ILE A 10 -12.45 -5.78 2.16
C ILE A 10 -13.84 -5.54 1.54
N GLN A 11 -14.58 -6.58 1.15
CA GLN A 11 -15.91 -6.47 0.54
C GLN A 11 -17.02 -6.24 1.57
N THR A 12 -16.94 -6.89 2.74
CA THR A 12 -17.98 -6.84 3.79
C THR A 12 -17.94 -5.52 4.56
N LEU A 13 -16.76 -4.95 4.81
CA LEU A 13 -16.62 -3.69 5.55
C LEU A 13 -17.20 -2.47 4.81
N TYR A 14 -17.44 -2.55 3.50
CA TYR A 14 -17.83 -1.38 2.71
C TYR A 14 -19.13 -1.54 1.92
N GLY A 15 -19.83 -2.68 2.05
CA GLY A 15 -21.24 -2.81 1.64
C GLY A 15 -22.19 -1.97 2.50
N GLU A 16 -21.86 -1.75 3.77
CA GLU A 16 -22.69 -1.02 4.73
C GLU A 16 -22.52 0.51 4.65
N LEU A 17 -21.45 1.02 4.02
CA LEU A 17 -21.23 2.45 3.78
C LEU A 17 -22.01 3.02 2.58
N ARG A 18 -22.82 2.18 1.89
CA ARG A 18 -23.58 2.57 0.69
C ARG A 18 -25.06 2.86 0.97
N THR A 19 -25.55 2.76 2.21
CA THR A 19 -26.95 3.06 2.58
C THR A 19 -27.17 4.47 3.16
N SER A 20 -26.20 5.38 3.06
CA SER A 20 -26.34 6.76 3.56
C SER A 20 -25.81 7.84 2.63
N PHE A 21 -26.02 7.72 1.32
CA PHE A 21 -26.12 8.88 0.41
C PHE A 21 -27.12 8.56 -0.71
N SER A 22 -28.34 9.09 -0.56
CA SER A 22 -29.47 8.98 -1.49
C SER A 22 -29.25 9.77 -2.78
N GLY A 23 -29.82 9.33 -3.91
CA GLY A 23 -30.08 10.23 -5.03
C GLY A 23 -30.21 9.55 -6.38
N ASP A 24 -31.46 9.38 -6.79
CA ASP A 24 -31.93 8.90 -8.09
C ASP A 24 -31.46 9.81 -9.25
N ALA A 25 -30.99 9.21 -10.36
CA ALA A 25 -31.05 9.66 -11.76
C ALA A 25 -29.85 9.20 -12.61
N GLY A 26 -30.13 8.44 -13.67
CA GLY A 26 -29.47 8.69 -14.96
C GLY A 26 -28.60 7.60 -15.58
N GLU A 27 -29.00 6.34 -15.43
CA GLU A 27 -28.50 5.20 -16.21
C GLU A 27 -28.93 5.30 -17.70
N ALA A 28 -28.37 6.26 -18.45
CA ALA A 28 -28.70 6.44 -19.88
C ALA A 28 -27.62 7.17 -20.70
N SER A 29 -26.32 7.09 -20.33
CA SER A 29 -25.24 7.73 -21.10
C SER A 29 -24.01 6.84 -21.37
N ALA A 30 -24.08 5.55 -21.00
CA ALA A 30 -22.95 4.62 -21.09
C ALA A 30 -22.75 3.96 -22.48
N ARG A 31 -23.65 4.16 -23.45
CA ARG A 31 -23.63 3.44 -24.75
C ARG A 31 -23.13 4.24 -25.96
N LYS A 32 -22.55 5.43 -25.80
CA LYS A 32 -22.10 6.27 -26.93
C LYS A 32 -20.64 6.74 -26.91
N ARG A 33 -19.77 6.18 -26.06
CA ARG A 33 -18.34 6.57 -26.00
C ARG A 33 -17.36 5.40 -26.20
N ALA A 34 -17.77 4.35 -26.91
CA ALA A 34 -16.95 3.17 -27.15
C ALA A 34 -16.15 3.19 -28.47
N GLU A 35 -16.16 4.26 -29.27
CA GLU A 35 -15.63 4.20 -30.64
C GLU A 35 -14.75 5.37 -31.11
N LYS A 36 -14.19 6.17 -30.19
CA LYS A 36 -13.24 7.21 -30.61
C LYS A 36 -12.26 7.60 -29.51
N LEU A 37 -11.27 6.75 -29.24
CA LEU A 37 -10.02 7.20 -28.63
C LEU A 37 -8.87 6.25 -28.98
N THR A 38 -8.26 6.48 -30.14
CA THR A 38 -6.90 6.03 -30.42
C THR A 38 -5.98 6.67 -29.39
N TYR A 39 -5.49 5.86 -28.44
CA TYR A 39 -4.50 6.28 -27.46
C TYR A 39 -3.16 6.49 -28.15
N THR A 40 -2.72 7.74 -28.21
CA THR A 40 -1.32 8.10 -28.52
C THR A 40 -0.75 8.69 -27.23
N PRO A 41 0.30 8.10 -26.63
CA PRO A 41 0.86 8.63 -25.39
C PRO A 41 1.53 9.97 -25.69
N SER A 42 0.92 11.07 -25.24
CA SER A 42 1.58 12.36 -25.13
C SER A 42 2.13 12.47 -23.72
N VAL A 43 3.45 12.46 -23.59
CA VAL A 43 4.16 12.71 -22.32
C VAL A 43 3.85 14.15 -21.88
N PRO A 44 3.16 14.37 -20.75
CA PRO A 44 2.93 15.73 -20.28
C PRO A 44 4.26 16.30 -19.77
N ARG A 45 4.72 17.40 -20.38
CA ARG A 45 5.82 18.21 -19.85
C ARG A 45 5.51 18.63 -18.41
N SER A 46 6.38 18.22 -17.50
CA SER A 46 6.42 18.60 -16.08
C SER A 46 6.11 20.10 -15.89
N ARG A 47 4.94 20.37 -15.29
CA ARG A 47 4.63 21.67 -14.68
C ARG A 47 4.74 21.50 -13.18
N ASN A 48 5.94 21.80 -12.71
CA ASN A 48 6.35 21.85 -11.31
C ASN A 48 5.51 22.90 -10.55
N LYS A 49 4.36 22.51 -9.98
CA LYS A 49 3.57 23.41 -9.12
C LYS A 49 2.70 22.66 -8.10
N ALA A 50 3.35 21.86 -7.24
CA ALA A 50 2.78 21.40 -5.97
C ALA A 50 3.89 20.88 -5.03
N ARG A 51 4.92 21.71 -4.78
CA ARG A 51 5.99 21.41 -3.81
C ARG A 51 5.82 22.15 -2.46
N GLY A 52 4.64 22.72 -2.21
CA GLY A 52 4.50 23.81 -1.22
C GLY A 52 3.48 23.69 -0.10
N ASP A 53 2.71 22.60 0.03
CA ASP A 53 1.52 22.63 0.93
C ASP A 53 1.45 21.49 1.98
N TYR A 54 2.41 20.56 1.99
CA TYR A 54 2.42 19.44 2.95
C TYR A 54 3.15 19.74 4.27
N ARG A 55 3.90 20.85 4.34
CA ARG A 55 4.81 21.17 5.46
C ARG A 55 4.10 21.78 6.68
N ASP A 56 2.86 22.25 6.52
CA ASP A 56 2.21 23.10 7.53
C ASP A 56 1.27 22.35 8.49
N LYS A 57 1.06 21.03 8.33
CA LYS A 57 0.11 20.25 9.16
C LYS A 57 0.68 19.19 10.09
N VAL A 58 2.00 18.96 10.08
CA VAL A 58 2.67 18.13 11.09
C VAL A 58 4.04 18.73 11.39
N HIS A 59 4.06 19.89 12.03
CA HIS A 59 5.28 20.38 12.66
C HIS A 59 5.67 19.33 13.72
N ASN A 60 6.85 18.73 13.59
CA ASN A 60 7.43 17.70 14.47
C ASN A 60 7.19 16.21 14.13
N MET A 61 6.91 15.84 12.87
CA MET A 61 6.97 14.42 12.46
C MET A 61 8.39 13.99 12.09
N LEU A 62 8.87 12.90 12.69
CA LEU A 62 10.13 12.22 12.34
C LEU A 62 9.83 10.88 11.67
N LEU A 63 10.48 10.59 10.54
CA LEU A 63 10.49 9.27 9.92
C LEU A 63 11.86 8.63 10.14
N ARG A 64 11.88 7.38 10.61
CA ARG A 64 13.12 6.61 10.75
C ARG A 64 12.88 5.12 10.59
N THR A 65 13.96 4.37 10.40
CA THR A 65 13.93 2.91 10.46
C THR A 65 13.45 2.46 11.85
N GLU A 66 12.69 1.37 11.92
CA GLU A 66 12.38 0.72 13.19
C GLU A 66 13.63 0.15 13.86
N GLU A 67 13.64 0.20 15.17
CA GLU A 67 14.57 -0.51 16.04
C GLU A 67 13.82 -1.60 16.82
N LEU A 68 14.54 -2.62 17.31
CA LEU A 68 13.93 -3.73 18.06
C LEU A 68 13.05 -3.28 19.23
N GLU A 69 13.42 -2.19 19.89
CA GLU A 69 12.69 -1.60 21.03
C GLU A 69 11.35 -0.99 20.63
N ASP A 70 11.16 -0.64 19.35
CA ASP A 70 9.90 -0.09 18.83
C ASP A 70 8.82 -1.15 18.64
N ARG A 71 9.20 -2.41 18.44
CA ARG A 71 8.29 -3.49 18.02
C ARG A 71 7.06 -3.67 18.91
N PRO A 72 7.15 -3.60 20.26
CA PRO A 72 5.97 -3.63 21.12
C PRO A 72 5.01 -2.45 20.88
N ALA A 73 5.52 -1.25 20.57
CA ALA A 73 4.70 -0.09 20.24
C ALA A 73 4.10 -0.20 18.83
N ILE A 74 4.86 -0.70 17.86
CA ILE A 74 4.38 -0.97 16.50
C ILE A 74 3.26 -2.01 16.52
N SER A 75 3.41 -3.11 17.26
CA SER A 75 2.37 -4.14 17.40
C SER A 75 1.06 -3.55 17.94
N LYS A 76 1.13 -2.73 19.00
CA LYS A 76 -0.04 -2.00 19.53
C LYS A 76 -0.66 -1.03 18.52
N LEU A 77 0.17 -0.31 17.77
CA LEU A 77 -0.26 0.58 16.70
C LEU A 77 -1.03 -0.19 15.62
N VAL A 78 -0.48 -1.32 15.15
CA VAL A 78 -1.13 -2.18 14.15
C VAL A 78 -2.45 -2.72 14.68
N ALA A 79 -2.48 -3.22 15.92
CA ALA A 79 -3.71 -3.67 16.57
C ALA A 79 -4.80 -2.57 16.58
N ARG A 80 -4.43 -1.32 16.92
CA ARG A 80 -5.34 -0.18 16.91
C ARG A 80 -5.80 0.20 15.50
N ALA A 81 -4.89 0.25 14.53
CA ALA A 81 -5.19 0.67 13.17
C ALA A 81 -6.11 -0.30 12.42
N PHE A 82 -6.10 -1.59 12.80
CA PHE A 82 -6.88 -2.65 12.15
C PHE A 82 -8.01 -3.21 13.04
N ALA A 83 -8.28 -2.60 14.20
CA ALA A 83 -9.26 -3.08 15.18
C ALA A 83 -10.65 -3.33 14.59
N ASP A 84 -11.12 -2.44 13.71
CA ASP A 84 -12.44 -2.55 13.05
C ASP A 84 -12.56 -3.80 12.17
N GLN A 85 -11.43 -4.34 11.69
CA GLN A 85 -11.40 -5.52 10.82
C GLN A 85 -11.44 -6.83 11.62
N ALA A 86 -11.04 -6.79 12.88
CA ALA A 86 -10.85 -7.97 13.72
C ALA A 86 -12.14 -8.51 14.36
N LYS A 87 -13.29 -7.88 14.13
CA LYS A 87 -14.61 -8.30 14.66
C LYS A 87 -14.60 -8.63 16.17
N GLY A 88 -13.82 -7.87 16.95
CA GLY A 88 -13.67 -8.05 18.41
C GLY A 88 -12.52 -8.97 18.85
N GLY A 89 -11.75 -9.54 17.93
CA GLY A 89 -10.49 -10.24 18.21
C GLY A 89 -9.25 -9.37 17.98
N GLU A 90 -8.07 -9.98 18.01
CA GLU A 90 -6.83 -9.33 17.56
C GLU A 90 -6.76 -9.36 16.02
N PRO A 91 -6.42 -8.23 15.36
CA PRO A 91 -6.29 -8.22 13.91
C PRO A 91 -5.20 -9.18 13.43
N GLY A 92 -5.46 -9.87 12.30
CA GLY A 92 -4.50 -10.81 11.71
C GLY A 92 -3.18 -10.14 11.33
N GLU A 93 -3.19 -8.82 11.11
CA GLU A 93 -2.03 -7.98 10.81
C GLU A 93 -0.99 -7.98 11.93
N VAL A 94 -1.39 -8.18 13.19
CA VAL A 94 -0.45 -8.29 14.31
C VAL A 94 0.38 -9.56 14.18
N ALA A 95 -0.27 -10.71 14.00
CA ALA A 95 0.40 -11.99 13.79
C ALA A 95 1.22 -11.99 12.49
N LEU A 96 0.70 -11.39 11.42
CA LEU A 96 1.44 -11.21 10.16
C LEU A 96 2.71 -10.39 10.40
N LEU A 97 2.64 -9.28 11.13
CA LEU A 97 3.79 -8.43 11.41
C LEU A 97 4.90 -9.21 12.16
N GLU A 98 4.53 -9.99 13.17
CA GLU A 98 5.48 -10.83 13.91
C GLU A 98 6.16 -11.86 13.00
N GLN A 99 5.40 -12.48 12.09
CA GLN A 99 5.94 -13.43 11.12
C GLN A 99 6.85 -12.74 10.09
N LEU A 100 6.50 -11.54 9.64
CA LEU A 100 7.34 -10.74 8.72
C LEU A 100 8.66 -10.35 9.37
N TYR A 101 8.69 -10.06 10.68
CA TYR A 101 9.95 -9.78 11.38
C TYR A 101 10.86 -11.01 11.53
N ALA A 102 10.31 -12.21 11.42
CA ALA A 102 11.02 -13.47 11.64
C ALA A 102 11.40 -14.18 10.33
N CYS A 103 10.94 -13.70 9.18
CA CYS A 103 11.19 -14.36 7.89
C CYS A 103 12.49 -13.88 7.21
N ASP A 104 13.03 -14.71 6.33
CA ASP A 104 14.29 -14.43 5.63
C ASP A 104 14.17 -13.24 4.66
N GLU A 105 12.96 -12.96 4.19
CA GLU A 105 12.64 -11.83 3.33
C GLU A 105 12.57 -10.48 4.08
N TYR A 106 12.73 -10.47 5.40
CA TYR A 106 12.73 -9.23 6.19
C TYR A 106 13.92 -8.34 5.82
N ILE A 107 13.63 -7.06 5.53
CA ILE A 107 14.66 -6.05 5.24
C ILE A 107 14.42 -4.86 6.15
N GLN A 108 15.22 -4.73 7.22
CA GLN A 108 15.04 -3.68 8.23
C GLN A 108 14.96 -2.27 7.64
N GLN A 109 15.76 -1.98 6.60
CA GLN A 109 15.76 -0.69 5.90
C GLN A 109 14.37 -0.23 5.43
N PHE A 110 13.46 -1.17 5.12
CA PHE A 110 12.11 -0.88 4.63
C PHE A 110 11.02 -1.08 5.69
N SER A 111 11.38 -1.18 6.97
CA SER A 111 10.45 -1.08 8.09
C SER A 111 10.62 0.30 8.73
N VAL A 112 9.64 1.18 8.51
CA VAL A 112 9.73 2.61 8.79
C VAL A 112 8.64 3.00 9.79
N VAL A 113 9.03 3.72 10.83
CA VAL A 113 8.11 4.33 11.81
C VAL A 113 7.98 5.83 11.57
N ALA A 114 6.78 6.35 11.82
CA ALA A 114 6.51 7.78 11.95
C ALA A 114 6.29 8.13 13.42
N LEU A 115 7.06 9.08 13.91
CA LEU A 115 6.97 9.61 15.26
C LEU A 115 6.40 11.02 15.25
N VAL A 116 5.54 11.33 16.21
CA VAL A 116 5.10 12.69 16.55
C VAL A 116 5.29 12.84 18.05
N GLU A 117 6.08 13.82 18.49
CA GLU A 117 6.40 14.02 19.92
C GLU A 117 6.90 12.74 20.60
N ASP A 118 7.84 12.04 19.94
CA ASP A 118 8.42 10.75 20.37
C ASP A 118 7.44 9.56 20.44
N GLN A 119 6.16 9.76 20.15
CA GLN A 119 5.17 8.68 20.03
C GLN A 119 5.17 8.11 18.62
N ILE A 120 5.29 6.79 18.48
CA ILE A 120 5.06 6.08 17.22
C ILE A 120 3.57 6.14 16.89
N VAL A 121 3.25 6.82 15.79
CA VAL A 121 1.86 7.06 15.31
C VAL A 121 1.61 6.47 13.93
N GLY A 122 2.65 5.94 13.29
CA GLY A 122 2.54 5.27 12.01
C GLY A 122 3.67 4.29 11.78
N HIS A 123 3.41 3.26 10.98
CA HIS A 123 4.38 2.25 10.59
C HIS A 123 4.06 1.74 9.19
N VAL A 124 5.10 1.45 8.42
CA VAL A 124 4.98 0.68 7.18
C VAL A 124 6.16 -0.27 7.08
N ILE A 125 5.91 -1.47 6.57
CA ILE A 125 6.93 -2.47 6.30
C ILE A 125 6.83 -2.93 4.84
N ALA A 126 7.99 -3.16 4.23
CA ALA A 126 8.09 -3.92 2.99
C ALA A 126 9.16 -5.01 3.13
N THR A 127 8.90 -6.16 2.52
CA THR A 127 9.80 -7.32 2.51
C THR A 127 10.20 -7.68 1.09
N ARG A 128 11.20 -8.55 0.94
CA ARG A 128 11.57 -9.12 -0.35
C ARG A 128 10.40 -9.92 -0.91
N GLY A 129 10.09 -9.69 -2.19
CA GLY A 129 9.28 -10.58 -3.01
C GLY A 129 10.02 -10.94 -4.29
N TRP A 130 9.51 -11.94 -4.99
CA TRP A 130 10.19 -12.56 -6.12
C TRP A 130 9.28 -12.67 -7.33
N LEU A 131 9.74 -12.15 -8.46
CA LEU A 131 9.19 -12.44 -9.77
C LEU A 131 9.84 -13.69 -10.33
N ASP A 132 9.02 -14.65 -10.77
CA ASP A 132 9.43 -15.93 -11.37
C ASP A 132 10.48 -16.73 -10.55
N GLY A 133 10.62 -16.40 -9.26
CA GLY A 133 11.48 -17.08 -8.29
C GLY A 133 12.86 -16.46 -8.07
N ASP A 134 13.33 -15.54 -8.92
CA ASP A 134 14.71 -15.03 -8.86
C ASP A 134 14.86 -13.52 -9.06
N VAL A 135 13.83 -12.84 -9.59
CA VAL A 135 13.87 -11.40 -9.82
C VAL A 135 13.33 -10.65 -8.60
N PRO A 136 14.17 -9.87 -7.88
CA PRO A 136 13.76 -9.23 -6.64
C PRO A 136 12.90 -7.97 -6.90
N LEU A 137 11.81 -7.84 -6.12
CA LEU A 137 11.02 -6.62 -5.91
C LEU A 137 10.69 -6.48 -4.42
N LEU A 138 9.93 -5.44 -4.05
CA LEU A 138 9.39 -5.28 -2.69
C LEU A 138 7.90 -5.60 -2.64
N GLY A 139 7.48 -6.35 -1.63
CA GLY A 139 6.07 -6.49 -1.23
C GLY A 139 5.78 -5.59 -0.03
N LEU A 140 4.86 -4.64 -0.16
CA LEU A 140 4.55 -3.67 0.89
C LEU A 140 3.28 -4.06 1.66
N GLY A 141 3.41 -4.10 2.98
CA GLY A 141 2.29 -4.28 3.90
C GLY A 141 2.69 -5.00 5.19
N PRO A 142 2.02 -4.72 6.33
CA PRO A 142 0.97 -3.70 6.47
C PRO A 142 1.50 -2.26 6.47
N ILE A 143 0.59 -1.32 6.20
CA ILE A 143 0.76 0.11 6.52
C ILE A 143 -0.28 0.48 7.57
N ALA A 144 0.16 1.04 8.69
CA ALA A 144 -0.67 1.38 9.84
C ALA A 144 -0.48 2.85 10.21
N VAL A 145 -1.57 3.54 10.51
CA VAL A 145 -1.57 4.87 11.11
C VAL A 145 -2.57 4.86 12.25
N ASP A 146 -2.17 5.38 13.40
CA ASP A 146 -3.02 5.44 14.57
C ASP A 146 -4.32 6.18 14.21
N PRO A 147 -5.51 5.65 14.56
CA PRO A 147 -6.79 6.27 14.22
C PRO A 147 -6.87 7.77 14.56
N GLU A 148 -6.27 8.22 15.66
CA GLU A 148 -6.27 9.62 16.08
C GLU A 148 -5.38 10.52 15.20
N PHE A 149 -4.53 9.92 14.37
CA PHE A 149 -3.58 10.57 13.48
C PHE A 149 -3.87 10.34 11.98
N GLN A 150 -4.92 9.59 11.66
CA GLN A 150 -5.37 9.40 10.29
C GLN A 150 -5.88 10.72 9.66
N GLY A 151 -5.83 10.80 8.32
CA GLY A 151 -6.23 12.01 7.58
C GLY A 151 -5.24 13.19 7.70
N LYS A 152 -4.16 13.06 8.49
CA LYS A 152 -3.14 14.10 8.68
C LYS A 152 -1.92 13.97 7.75
N GLY A 153 -1.98 13.07 6.76
CA GLY A 153 -0.91 12.89 5.77
C GLY A 153 0.21 11.91 6.15
N ILE A 154 0.17 11.30 7.34
CA ILE A 154 1.21 10.37 7.84
C ILE A 154 1.37 9.16 6.92
N GLY A 155 0.28 8.49 6.53
CA GLY A 155 0.35 7.35 5.62
C GLY A 155 0.98 7.69 4.28
N GLY A 156 0.73 8.89 3.76
CA GLY A 156 1.38 9.36 2.55
C GLY A 156 2.87 9.63 2.73
N ALA A 157 3.27 10.18 3.88
CA ALA A 157 4.68 10.39 4.21
C ALA A 157 5.45 9.06 4.33
N LEU A 158 4.85 8.05 4.96
CA LEU A 158 5.41 6.70 5.04
C LEU A 158 5.60 6.06 3.66
N LEU A 159 4.60 6.16 2.77
CA LEU A 159 4.70 5.64 1.40
C LEU A 159 5.77 6.36 0.57
N ASN A 160 5.94 7.67 0.76
CA ASN A 160 6.99 8.43 0.10
C ASN A 160 8.38 8.04 0.62
N GLU A 161 8.53 7.89 1.93
CA GLU A 161 9.80 7.49 2.55
C GLU A 161 10.24 6.09 2.10
N ILE A 162 9.34 5.10 2.09
CA ILE A 162 9.67 3.77 1.54
C ILE A 162 10.10 3.87 0.09
N ARG A 163 9.38 4.63 -0.74
CA ARG A 163 9.72 4.81 -2.15
C ARG A 163 11.10 5.40 -2.33
N ASP A 164 11.42 6.46 -1.60
CA ASP A 164 12.71 7.15 -1.69
C ASP A 164 13.86 6.22 -1.24
N ARG A 165 13.66 5.45 -0.16
CA ARG A 165 14.60 4.40 0.26
C ARG A 165 14.78 3.31 -0.78
N ALA A 166 13.68 2.85 -1.39
CA ALA A 166 13.72 1.79 -2.39
C ALA A 166 14.45 2.24 -3.67
N ILE A 167 14.22 3.48 -4.11
CA ILE A 167 14.98 4.09 -5.21
C ILE A 167 16.47 4.15 -4.86
N ALA A 168 16.82 4.62 -3.66
CA ALA A 168 18.21 4.71 -3.21
C ALA A 168 18.90 3.34 -3.11
N ALA A 169 18.17 2.30 -2.73
CA ALA A 169 18.64 0.92 -2.70
C ALA A 169 18.71 0.27 -4.10
N GLY A 170 18.25 0.95 -5.14
CA GLY A 170 18.27 0.47 -6.51
C GLY A 170 17.17 -0.54 -6.86
N GLU A 171 16.14 -0.66 -6.02
CA GLU A 171 14.96 -1.49 -6.27
C GLU A 171 14.23 -1.02 -7.53
N ARG A 172 13.51 -1.94 -8.19
CA ARG A 172 12.81 -1.66 -9.46
C ARG A 172 11.32 -1.38 -9.29
N GLY A 173 10.72 -1.91 -8.23
CA GLY A 173 9.28 -1.78 -8.02
C GLY A 173 8.81 -2.23 -6.66
N ILE A 174 7.62 -1.74 -6.30
CA ILE A 174 6.91 -2.08 -5.08
C ILE A 174 5.53 -2.62 -5.46
N ILE A 175 5.18 -3.77 -4.92
CA ILE A 175 3.91 -4.45 -5.13
C ILE A 175 3.10 -4.42 -3.83
N LEU A 176 1.79 -4.19 -3.93
CA LEU A 176 0.88 -4.25 -2.79
C LEU A 176 -0.53 -4.70 -3.17
N LEU A 177 -1.32 -5.04 -2.15
CA LEU A 177 -2.77 -5.16 -2.23
C LEU A 177 -3.42 -3.94 -1.57
N GLY A 178 -4.29 -3.24 -2.29
CA GLY A 178 -4.76 -1.93 -1.84
C GLY A 178 -6.02 -1.38 -2.48
N HIS A 179 -6.46 -0.23 -1.97
CA HIS A 179 -7.67 0.46 -2.43
C HIS A 179 -7.43 1.21 -3.74
N THR A 180 -8.26 0.94 -4.76
CA THR A 180 -8.16 1.44 -6.14
C THR A 180 -8.29 2.96 -6.29
N THR A 181 -8.63 3.67 -5.22
CA THR A 181 -8.74 5.14 -5.21
C THR A 181 -7.73 5.84 -4.30
N TYR A 182 -6.99 5.08 -3.49
CA TYR A 182 -6.01 5.63 -2.55
C TYR A 182 -4.60 5.59 -3.12
N TYR A 183 -4.10 4.39 -3.44
CA TYR A 183 -2.73 4.17 -3.89
C TYR A 183 -2.37 4.82 -5.25
N PRO A 184 -3.31 5.01 -6.21
CA PRO A 184 -2.99 5.75 -7.43
C PRO A 184 -2.53 7.19 -7.20
N ARG A 185 -2.89 7.81 -6.07
CA ARG A 185 -2.39 9.15 -5.69
C ARG A 185 -0.87 9.17 -5.47
N PHE A 186 -0.27 8.01 -5.24
CA PHE A 186 1.15 7.81 -5.03
C PHE A 186 1.87 7.23 -6.26
N GLY A 187 1.16 7.04 -7.38
CA GLY A 187 1.72 6.51 -8.63
C GLY A 187 1.58 5.00 -8.81
N TYR A 188 0.91 4.32 -7.89
CA TYR A 188 0.58 2.90 -8.08
C TYR A 188 -0.46 2.73 -9.19
N VAL A 189 -0.28 1.68 -10.00
CA VAL A 189 -1.19 1.28 -11.06
C VAL A 189 -1.61 -0.18 -10.85
N PRO A 190 -2.74 -0.64 -11.43
CA PRO A 190 -3.04 -2.06 -11.48
C PRO A 190 -1.85 -2.85 -12.06
N ALA A 191 -1.42 -3.89 -11.37
CA ALA A 191 -0.18 -4.59 -11.69
C ALA A 191 -0.34 -5.56 -12.88
N ILE A 192 -1.54 -6.13 -13.06
CA ILE A 192 -1.84 -7.07 -14.14
C ILE A 192 -1.62 -6.43 -15.53
N PRO A 193 -2.18 -5.23 -15.85
CA PRO A 193 -1.86 -4.54 -17.10
C PRO A 193 -0.38 -4.14 -17.25
N ALA A 194 0.36 -4.04 -16.15
CA ALA A 194 1.80 -3.78 -16.16
C ALA A 194 2.66 -5.05 -16.34
N GLY A 195 2.03 -6.22 -16.52
CA GLY A 195 2.71 -7.50 -16.75
C GLY A 195 3.15 -8.23 -15.48
N ILE A 196 2.66 -7.80 -14.30
CA ILE A 196 2.87 -8.52 -13.04
C ILE A 196 1.67 -9.41 -12.77
N ILE A 197 1.92 -10.71 -12.70
CA ILE A 197 0.88 -11.72 -12.51
C ILE A 197 0.80 -12.04 -10.99
N PRO A 198 -0.37 -11.86 -10.35
CA PRO A 198 -0.53 -12.23 -8.95
C PRO A 198 -0.57 -13.76 -8.78
N SER A 199 -0.30 -14.23 -7.57
CA SER A 199 -0.55 -15.63 -7.22
C SER A 199 -2.04 -15.97 -7.10
N ASP A 200 -2.88 -14.98 -6.83
CA ASP A 200 -4.34 -15.09 -6.83
C ASP A 200 -4.96 -14.04 -7.78
N VAL A 201 -5.57 -14.53 -8.85
CA VAL A 201 -6.20 -13.71 -9.89
C VAL A 201 -7.43 -12.93 -9.40
N SER A 202 -8.04 -13.35 -8.28
CA SER A 202 -9.23 -12.71 -7.73
C SER A 202 -8.95 -11.31 -7.15
N TRP A 203 -7.67 -10.97 -6.92
CA TRP A 203 -7.29 -9.64 -6.46
C TRP A 203 -7.56 -8.54 -7.49
N GLY A 204 -7.55 -8.86 -8.79
CA GLY A 204 -7.83 -7.90 -9.86
C GLY A 204 -7.06 -6.58 -9.72
N ASP A 205 -7.77 -5.46 -9.85
CA ASP A 205 -7.18 -4.10 -9.79
C ASP A 205 -6.70 -3.69 -8.40
N HIS A 206 -7.02 -4.46 -7.35
CA HIS A 206 -6.47 -4.22 -6.01
C HIS A 206 -5.00 -4.63 -5.90
N PHE A 207 -4.55 -5.51 -6.77
CA PHE A 207 -3.14 -5.87 -6.90
C PHE A 207 -2.42 -4.82 -7.73
N MET A 208 -1.56 -4.04 -7.08
CA MET A 208 -0.98 -2.83 -7.66
C MET A 208 0.54 -2.85 -7.64
N ALA A 209 1.12 -2.18 -8.63
CA ALA A 209 2.56 -2.00 -8.77
C ALA A 209 2.92 -0.51 -8.84
N LEU A 210 4.06 -0.16 -8.27
CA LEU A 210 4.75 1.10 -8.44
C LEU A 210 6.11 0.84 -9.09
N GLN A 211 6.35 1.40 -10.27
CA GLN A 211 7.67 1.44 -10.89
C GLN A 211 8.55 2.49 -10.19
N LEU A 212 9.81 2.16 -9.92
CA LEU A 212 10.75 3.03 -9.23
C LEU A 212 11.80 3.62 -10.17
N GLY A 213 11.92 4.95 -10.15
CA GLY A 213 12.87 5.69 -11.00
C GLY A 213 12.65 5.45 -12.49
N ASP A 214 13.73 5.46 -13.25
CA ASP A 214 13.71 5.26 -14.71
C ASP A 214 13.87 3.79 -15.13
N LYS A 215 13.93 2.86 -14.17
CA LYS A 215 14.08 1.43 -14.46
C LYS A 215 12.73 0.84 -14.83
N GLU A 216 12.67 0.11 -15.94
CA GLU A 216 11.45 -0.61 -16.33
C GLU A 216 11.06 -1.63 -15.26
N LEU A 217 9.76 -1.71 -14.99
CA LEU A 217 9.22 -2.72 -14.11
C LEU A 217 9.32 -4.10 -14.80
N PRO A 218 10.06 -5.07 -14.23
CA PRO A 218 10.13 -6.43 -14.79
C PRO A 218 8.74 -7.08 -14.79
N GLN A 219 8.49 -7.96 -15.75
CA GLN A 219 7.23 -8.71 -15.87
C GLN A 219 7.42 -10.15 -15.39
N GLY A 220 6.35 -10.79 -14.94
CA GLY A 220 6.38 -12.17 -14.44
C GLY A 220 5.39 -12.45 -13.32
N LYS A 221 5.38 -13.67 -12.79
CA LYS A 221 4.57 -14.04 -11.63
C LYS A 221 5.23 -13.57 -10.35
N PHE A 222 4.55 -12.72 -9.60
CA PHE A 222 5.05 -12.21 -8.33
C PHE A 222 4.58 -13.08 -7.16
N ILE A 223 5.52 -13.37 -6.26
CA ILE A 223 5.29 -14.08 -5.01
C ILE A 223 5.78 -13.18 -3.86
N TYR A 224 4.92 -12.98 -2.87
CA TYR A 224 5.26 -12.24 -1.66
C TYR A 224 6.15 -13.08 -0.73
N ALA A 225 6.69 -12.47 0.32
CA ALA A 225 7.32 -13.23 1.41
C ALA A 225 6.35 -14.27 1.98
N ALA A 226 6.90 -15.42 2.44
CA ALA A 226 6.09 -16.55 2.91
C ALA A 226 4.99 -16.20 3.94
N PRO A 227 5.21 -15.26 4.91
CA PRO A 227 4.17 -14.88 5.87
C PRO A 227 2.87 -14.34 5.27
N PHE A 228 2.91 -13.76 4.06
CA PHE A 228 1.69 -13.28 3.41
C PHE A 228 0.76 -14.42 2.98
N GLY A 229 1.25 -15.67 2.93
CA GLY A 229 0.44 -16.86 2.70
C GLY A 229 -0.15 -16.98 1.29
N VAL A 230 0.51 -16.38 0.30
CA VAL A 230 0.02 -16.21 -1.08
C VAL A 230 1.04 -16.57 -2.14
#